data_AF-A0A0J9S2P5-F1
#
_entry.id   AF-A0A0J9S2P5-F1
#
_cell.length_a   1.000
_cell.length_b   1.000
_cell.length_c   1.000
_cell.angle_alpha   90.00
_cell.angle_beta   90.00
_cell.angle_gamma   90.00
#
_symmetry.space_group_name_H-M   'P 1'
#
loop_
_entity.id
_entity.type
_entity.pdbx_description
1 polymer ?
#
loop_
_entity_poly.entity_id
_entity_poly.type
_entity_poly.pdbx_seq_one_letter_code
_entity_poly.pdbx_strand_id
1 'polypeptide(L)'
;MNIYKMIINFIQKYDLYEEFRGSLLSYTKYELFNKPVEIDGKNIECEELSSKLRMHKSFKKFCYMLSNNIKEVFKSLEYHQSSQEICKFLNYWLYDALIKIKFLNDEENISKSSVMDKISQLWNSSIYSKKCVLNNYNINSTDFMHMKELYDYSKHISAIENNKNTHEDEQCRKQYCSYIKKVDHIIL
;
A
#
# COMPACT_ATOMS: atom_id res chain seq x y z
N MET A 1 31.89 12.87 -24.43
CA MET A 1 30.47 12.89 -24.02
C MET A 1 30.27 14.06 -23.07
N ASN A 2 29.38 15.01 -23.39
CA ASN A 2 29.24 16.28 -22.66
C ASN A 2 28.39 16.10 -21.39
N ILE A 3 28.90 16.52 -20.23
CA ILE A 3 28.24 16.41 -18.91
C ILE A 3 26.83 17.03 -18.93
N TYR A 4 26.65 18.16 -19.63
CA TYR A 4 25.33 18.81 -19.76
C TYR A 4 24.29 17.91 -20.43
N LYS A 5 24.70 17.16 -21.45
CA LYS A 5 23.80 16.21 -22.15
C LYS A 5 23.42 15.03 -21.26
N MET A 6 24.33 14.58 -20.38
CA MET A 6 24.02 13.54 -19.40
C MET A 6 23.03 14.00 -18.33
N ILE A 7 23.17 15.23 -17.84
CA ILE A 7 22.27 15.80 -16.83
C ILE A 7 20.86 15.97 -17.40
N ILE A 8 20.73 16.52 -18.61
CA ILE A 8 19.42 16.69 -19.27
C ILE A 8 18.73 15.33 -19.47
N ASN A 9 19.46 14.33 -19.96
CA ASN A 9 18.90 12.98 -20.15
C ASN A 9 18.49 12.32 -18.82
N PHE A 10 19.22 12.59 -17.73
CA PHE A 10 18.89 12.08 -16.40
C PHE A 10 17.59 12.73 -15.86
N ILE A 11 17.47 14.05 -16.00
CA ILE A 11 16.26 14.79 -15.56
C ILE A 11 15.04 14.30 -16.35
N GLN A 12 15.14 14.22 -17.68
CA GLN A 12 14.04 13.73 -18.53
C GLN A 12 13.64 12.29 -18.17
N LYS A 13 14.61 11.42 -17.82
CA LYS A 13 14.33 10.07 -17.33
C LYS A 13 13.56 10.06 -16.01
N TYR A 14 13.94 10.95 -15.10
CA TYR A 14 13.32 11.06 -13.78
C TYR A 14 11.87 11.56 -13.90
N ASP A 15 11.64 12.60 -14.70
CA ASP A 15 10.31 13.18 -14.90
C ASP A 15 9.33 12.17 -15.50
N LEU A 16 9.75 11.43 -16.53
CA LEU A 16 8.93 10.36 -17.14
C LEU A 16 8.60 9.23 -16.16
N TYR A 17 9.57 8.87 -15.30
CA TYR A 17 9.35 7.83 -14.29
C TYR A 17 8.34 8.26 -13.23
N GLU A 18 8.44 9.50 -12.73
CA GLU A 18 7.52 10.02 -11.73
C GLU A 18 6.12 10.26 -12.32
N GLU A 19 6.01 10.64 -13.60
CA GLU A 19 4.73 10.71 -14.31
C GLU A 19 4.07 9.33 -14.42
N PHE A 20 4.79 8.32 -14.93
CA PHE A 20 4.27 6.95 -15.01
C PHE A 20 3.89 6.43 -13.62
N ARG A 21 4.77 6.59 -12.64
CA ARG A 21 4.54 6.18 -11.24
C ARG A 21 3.33 6.86 -10.62
N GLY A 22 3.14 8.15 -10.89
CA GLY A 22 1.97 8.93 -10.46
C GLY A 22 0.66 8.48 -11.12
N SER A 23 0.74 7.84 -12.29
CA SER A 23 -0.43 7.24 -12.94
C SER A 23 -0.80 5.86 -12.38
N LEU A 24 0.09 5.21 -11.61
CA LEU A 24 -0.15 3.92 -11.00
C LEU A 24 -1.07 4.05 -9.79
N LEU A 25 -2.31 3.56 -9.93
CA LEU A 25 -3.35 3.78 -8.92
C LEU A 25 -2.94 3.30 -7.52
N SER A 26 -2.43 2.07 -7.39
CA SER A 26 -2.02 1.55 -6.07
C SER A 26 -0.87 2.36 -5.47
N TYR A 27 0.06 2.85 -6.30
CA TYR A 27 1.18 3.66 -5.85
C TYR A 27 0.69 4.95 -5.18
N THR A 28 -0.18 5.70 -5.86
CA THR A 28 -0.77 6.93 -5.30
C THR A 28 -1.55 6.66 -4.01
N LYS A 29 -2.30 5.55 -3.91
CA LYS A 29 -3.03 5.22 -2.67
C LYS A 29 -2.09 4.87 -1.52
N TYR A 30 -1.04 4.10 -1.79
CA TYR A 30 -0.07 3.71 -0.76
C TYR A 30 0.76 4.89 -0.27
N GLU A 31 1.11 5.86 -1.14
CA GLU A 31 1.73 7.10 -0.69
C GLU A 31 0.85 7.88 0.28
N LEU A 32 -0.46 7.97 0.01
CA LEU A 32 -1.40 8.60 0.94
C LEU A 32 -1.42 7.89 2.30
N PHE A 33 -1.45 6.56 2.30
CA PHE A 33 -1.45 5.77 3.54
C PHE A 33 -0.11 5.81 4.29
N ASN A 34 1.00 6.04 3.59
CA ASN A 34 2.33 6.17 4.17
C ASN A 34 2.61 7.56 4.76
N LYS A 35 1.69 8.52 4.62
CA LYS A 35 1.86 9.85 5.21
C LYS A 35 2.06 9.74 6.72
N PRO A 36 3.10 10.38 7.28
CA PRO A 36 3.32 10.36 8.72
C PRO A 36 2.18 11.09 9.43
N VAL A 37 1.89 10.63 10.65
CA VAL A 37 0.91 11.26 11.53
C VAL A 37 1.56 11.62 12.85
N GLU A 38 1.02 12.65 13.50
CA GLU A 38 1.46 13.06 14.83
C GLU A 38 1.06 12.01 15.88
N ILE A 39 1.98 11.73 16.81
CA ILE A 39 1.76 10.80 17.91
C ILE A 39 1.53 11.64 19.17
N ASP A 40 0.30 12.06 19.38
CA ASP A 40 -0.08 13.02 20.42
C ASP A 40 -0.59 12.38 21.72
N GLY A 41 -0.56 11.06 21.82
CA GLY A 41 -1.05 10.30 22.99
C GLY A 41 -2.58 10.22 23.11
N LYS A 42 -3.35 10.80 22.20
CA LYS A 42 -4.82 10.86 22.32
C LYS A 42 -5.54 9.65 21.74
N ASN A 43 -4.86 8.82 20.96
CA ASN A 43 -5.42 7.58 20.43
C ASN A 43 -5.31 6.47 21.47
N ILE A 44 -6.29 6.42 22.37
CA ILE A 44 -6.32 5.49 23.52
C ILE A 44 -6.15 4.04 23.05
N GLU A 45 -6.79 3.66 21.95
CA GLU A 45 -6.67 2.30 21.38
C GLU A 45 -5.22 1.98 21.00
N CYS A 46 -4.52 2.90 20.34
CA CYS A 46 -3.11 2.71 20.01
C CYS A 46 -2.18 2.74 21.23
N GLU A 47 -2.48 3.54 22.25
CA GLU A 47 -1.73 3.54 23.52
C GLU A 47 -1.88 2.22 24.27
N GLU A 48 -3.11 1.70 24.35
CA GLU A 48 -3.39 0.41 24.96
C GLU A 48 -2.75 -0.75 24.18
N LEU A 49 -2.84 -0.75 22.85
CA LEU A 49 -2.23 -1.79 22.03
C LEU A 49 -0.72 -1.79 22.15
N SER A 50 -0.10 -0.60 22.11
CA SER A 50 1.35 -0.46 22.22
C SER A 50 1.88 -0.95 23.58
N SER A 51 1.16 -0.65 24.66
CA SER A 51 1.54 -1.10 26.01
C SER A 51 1.33 -2.60 26.22
N LYS A 52 0.17 -3.15 25.83
CA LYS A 52 -0.19 -4.58 25.99
C LYS A 52 0.76 -5.51 25.23
N LEU A 53 1.16 -5.12 24.04
CA LEU A 53 1.99 -5.96 23.19
C LEU A 53 3.50 -5.82 23.49
N ARG A 54 3.88 -4.97 24.48
CA ARG A 54 5.28 -4.59 24.75
C ARG A 54 6.03 -4.17 23.48
N MET A 55 5.31 -3.54 22.55
CA MET A 55 5.79 -3.40 21.18
C MET A 55 6.74 -2.21 21.04
N HIS A 56 7.69 -2.36 20.12
CA HIS A 56 8.62 -1.31 19.71
C HIS A 56 7.88 -0.03 19.30
N LYS A 57 8.57 1.11 19.46
CA LYS A 57 8.16 2.45 18.98
C LYS A 57 7.64 2.47 17.54
N SER A 58 8.10 1.54 16.69
CA SER A 58 7.64 1.34 15.31
C SER A 58 6.16 0.96 15.21
N PHE A 59 5.67 0.07 16.08
CA PHE A 59 4.26 -0.35 16.08
C PHE A 59 3.35 0.79 16.51
N LYS A 60 3.74 1.56 17.53
CA LYS A 60 2.97 2.73 17.98
C LYS A 60 2.75 3.70 16.84
N LYS A 61 3.82 4.04 16.10
CA LYS A 61 3.72 4.88 14.90
C LYS A 61 2.80 4.27 13.84
N PHE A 62 2.96 2.98 13.58
CA PHE A 62 2.13 2.26 12.62
C PHE A 62 0.64 2.27 13.01
N CYS A 63 0.31 2.00 14.28
CA CYS A 63 -1.07 2.00 14.77
C CYS A 63 -1.74 3.36 14.55
N TYR A 64 -1.04 4.44 14.85
CA TYR A 64 -1.54 5.79 14.61
C TYR A 64 -1.79 6.05 13.12
N MET A 65 -0.87 5.64 12.24
CA MET A 65 -1.06 5.76 10.79
C MET A 65 -2.28 4.95 10.32
N LEU A 66 -2.40 3.70 10.79
CA LEU A 66 -3.53 2.83 10.45
C LEU A 66 -4.86 3.42 10.93
N SER A 67 -4.95 3.87 12.18
CA SER A 67 -6.16 4.47 12.73
C SER A 67 -6.60 5.71 11.93
N ASN A 68 -5.64 6.57 11.55
CA ASN A 68 -5.92 7.71 10.68
C ASN A 68 -6.39 7.27 9.29
N ASN A 69 -5.73 6.29 8.67
CA ASN A 69 -6.09 5.78 7.35
C ASN A 69 -7.48 5.15 7.33
N ILE A 70 -7.82 4.35 8.34
CA ILE A 70 -9.17 3.79 8.53
C ILE A 70 -10.21 4.92 8.57
N LYS A 71 -9.97 5.96 9.38
CA LYS A 71 -10.87 7.11 9.51
C LYS A 71 -11.07 7.84 8.19
N GLU A 72 -9.99 8.14 7.47
CA GLU A 72 -10.06 8.89 6.21
C GLU A 72 -10.70 8.08 5.08
N VAL A 73 -10.39 6.79 4.98
CA VAL A 73 -11.05 5.89 4.03
C VAL A 73 -12.55 5.83 4.31
N PHE A 74 -12.96 5.70 5.57
CA PHE A 74 -14.37 5.62 5.91
C PHE A 74 -15.13 6.91 5.61
N LYS A 75 -14.55 8.07 5.92
CA LYS A 75 -15.10 9.37 5.48
C LYS A 75 -15.27 9.43 3.96
N SER A 76 -14.28 8.97 3.20
CA SER A 76 -14.37 9.00 1.74
C SER A 76 -15.49 8.11 1.18
N LEU A 77 -15.75 6.97 1.81
CA LEU A 77 -16.85 6.06 1.44
C LEU A 77 -18.22 6.64 1.78
N GLU A 78 -18.31 7.51 2.79
CA GLU A 78 -19.54 8.18 3.19
C GLU A 78 -19.86 9.39 2.31
N TYR A 79 -18.90 10.31 2.15
CA TYR A 79 -19.16 11.60 1.52
C TYR A 79 -19.11 11.58 -0.01
N HIS A 80 -18.29 10.70 -0.59
CA HIS A 80 -18.00 10.75 -2.02
C HIS A 80 -18.53 9.55 -2.80
N GLN A 81 -19.27 8.64 -2.14
CA GLN A 81 -19.59 7.31 -2.71
C GLN A 81 -18.33 6.65 -3.31
N SER A 82 -17.18 6.84 -2.64
CA SER A 82 -15.91 6.32 -3.13
C SER A 82 -16.02 4.83 -3.40
N SER A 83 -15.34 4.35 -4.43
CA SER A 83 -15.33 2.93 -4.77
C SER A 83 -14.87 2.10 -3.56
N GLN A 84 -15.54 0.97 -3.33
CA GLN A 84 -15.09 -0.09 -2.40
C GLN A 84 -13.63 -0.52 -2.64
N GLU A 85 -13.07 -0.19 -3.80
CA GLU A 85 -11.66 -0.38 -4.12
C GLU A 85 -10.68 0.31 -3.17
N ILE A 86 -11.00 1.49 -2.60
CA ILE A 86 -10.10 2.12 -1.62
C ILE A 86 -9.95 1.26 -0.36
N CYS A 87 -11.00 0.52 0.01
CA CYS A 87 -10.96 -0.45 1.10
C CYS A 87 -10.02 -1.62 0.77
N LYS A 88 -10.02 -2.11 -0.48
CA LYS A 88 -9.10 -3.15 -0.93
C LYS A 88 -7.65 -2.67 -0.86
N PHE A 89 -7.36 -1.44 -1.29
CA PHE A 89 -6.03 -0.86 -1.15
C PHE A 89 -5.62 -0.74 0.32
N LEU A 90 -6.51 -0.30 1.22
CA LEU A 90 -6.20 -0.21 2.64
C LEU A 90 -5.87 -1.58 3.24
N ASN A 91 -6.63 -2.61 2.88
CA ASN A 91 -6.37 -3.99 3.29
C ASN A 91 -4.99 -4.48 2.81
N TYR A 92 -4.67 -4.29 1.53
CA TYR A 92 -3.36 -4.69 1.01
C TYR A 92 -2.20 -3.92 1.65
N TRP A 93 -2.37 -2.61 1.85
CA TRP A 93 -1.38 -1.77 2.52
C TRP A 93 -1.12 -2.20 3.97
N LEU A 94 -2.18 -2.50 4.72
CA LEU A 94 -2.09 -2.95 6.12
C LEU A 94 -1.18 -4.16 6.26
N TYR A 95 -1.46 -5.23 5.50
CA TYR A 95 -0.71 -6.47 5.59
C TYR A 95 0.72 -6.31 5.04
N ASP A 96 0.91 -5.60 3.92
CA ASP A 96 2.25 -5.28 3.39
C ASP A 96 3.10 -4.51 4.41
N ALA A 97 2.51 -3.51 5.08
CA ALA A 97 3.18 -2.75 6.12
C ALA A 97 3.58 -3.66 7.29
N LEU A 98 2.65 -4.47 7.80
CA LEU A 98 2.90 -5.40 8.91
C LEU A 98 3.99 -6.43 8.61
N ILE A 99 4.02 -6.99 7.38
CA ILE A 99 5.09 -7.87 6.90
C ILE A 99 6.43 -7.13 6.88
N LYS A 100 6.48 -5.91 6.30
CA LYS A 100 7.71 -5.10 6.23
C LYS A 100 8.27 -4.72 7.59
N ILE A 101 7.40 -4.45 8.58
CA ILE A 101 7.83 -4.19 9.97
C ILE A 101 8.06 -5.46 10.78
N LYS A 102 7.96 -6.65 10.16
CA LYS A 102 8.24 -7.98 10.72
C LYS A 102 7.27 -8.45 11.81
N PHE A 103 6.03 -7.98 11.76
CA PHE A 103 4.97 -8.39 12.70
C PHE A 103 4.17 -9.60 12.23
N LEU A 104 4.35 -10.00 10.97
CA LEU A 104 3.73 -11.18 10.34
C LEU A 104 4.76 -12.13 9.71
N ASN A 105 6.03 -12.00 10.10
CA ASN A 105 7.09 -12.87 9.59
C ASN A 105 6.94 -14.27 10.17
N ASP A 106 7.31 -15.28 9.37
CA ASP A 106 7.38 -16.69 9.77
C ASP A 106 6.03 -17.36 10.09
N GLU A 107 4.90 -16.70 9.79
CA GLU A 107 3.58 -17.29 9.90
C GLU A 107 3.23 -18.12 8.65
N GLU A 108 2.94 -19.41 8.82
CA GLU A 108 2.30 -20.24 7.78
C GLU A 108 0.96 -19.64 7.32
N ASN A 109 0.32 -18.89 8.21
CA ASN A 109 -0.89 -18.14 7.92
C ASN A 109 -0.90 -16.80 8.68
N ILE A 110 -0.70 -15.72 7.93
CA ILE A 110 -0.62 -14.35 8.46
C ILE A 110 -1.88 -13.90 9.20
N SER A 111 -3.05 -14.50 8.94
CA SER A 111 -4.27 -14.13 9.65
C SER A 111 -4.36 -14.66 11.08
N LYS A 112 -3.58 -15.70 11.40
CA LYS A 112 -3.57 -16.31 12.74
C LYS A 112 -2.68 -15.56 13.73
N SER A 113 -1.92 -14.56 13.27
CA SER A 113 -1.07 -13.77 14.14
C SER A 113 -1.91 -13.07 15.22
N SER A 114 -1.45 -13.13 16.47
CA SER A 114 -2.06 -12.40 17.59
C SER A 114 -2.14 -10.88 17.38
N VAL A 115 -1.29 -10.34 16.48
CA VAL A 115 -1.34 -8.95 16.05
C VAL A 115 -2.64 -8.67 15.30
N MET A 116 -3.11 -9.60 14.46
CA MET A 116 -4.31 -9.43 13.66
C MET A 116 -5.58 -9.37 14.49
N ASP A 117 -5.63 -10.06 15.65
CA ASP A 117 -6.73 -9.92 16.60
C ASP A 117 -6.86 -8.48 17.11
N LYS A 118 -5.72 -7.84 17.37
CA LYS A 118 -5.66 -6.45 17.84
C LYS A 118 -5.98 -5.44 16.76
N ILE A 119 -5.48 -5.68 15.54
CA ILE A 119 -5.83 -4.88 14.37
C ILE A 119 -7.33 -4.97 14.09
N SER A 120 -7.93 -6.16 14.23
CA SER A 120 -9.37 -6.35 14.07
C SER A 120 -10.17 -5.53 15.10
N GLN A 121 -9.70 -5.46 16.35
CA GLN A 121 -10.32 -4.61 17.38
C GLN A 121 -10.28 -3.12 16.98
N LEU A 122 -9.12 -2.61 16.57
CA LEU A 122 -8.94 -1.23 16.09
C LEU A 122 -9.77 -0.93 14.83
N TRP A 123 -9.92 -1.92 13.95
CA TRP A 123 -10.70 -1.75 12.72
C TRP A 123 -12.20 -1.68 13.01
N ASN A 124 -12.67 -2.50 13.96
CA ASN A 124 -14.08 -2.64 14.31
C ASN A 124 -14.57 -1.62 15.35
N SER A 125 -13.68 -0.97 16.11
CA SER A 125 -14.04 0.12 17.03
C SER A 125 -14.66 1.31 16.31
N SER A 126 -14.37 1.45 15.02
CA SER A 126 -15.00 2.44 14.17
C SER A 126 -16.45 2.09 13.85
N ILE A 127 -17.37 3.02 14.12
CA ILE A 127 -18.82 2.94 13.84
C ILE A 127 -19.11 2.61 12.37
N TYR A 128 -18.14 2.81 11.47
CA TYR A 128 -18.27 2.67 10.03
C TYR A 128 -17.64 1.38 9.46
N SER A 129 -17.20 0.45 10.32
CA SER A 129 -16.57 -0.83 9.95
C SER A 129 -17.39 -1.66 8.95
N LYS A 130 -18.72 -1.51 8.92
CA LYS A 130 -19.61 -2.21 7.97
C LYS A 130 -19.41 -1.83 6.50
N LYS A 131 -18.85 -0.65 6.20
CA LYS A 131 -18.64 -0.19 4.82
C LYS A 131 -17.32 -0.66 4.22
N CYS A 132 -16.36 -1.08 5.04
CA CYS A 132 -15.05 -1.54 4.59
C CYS A 132 -14.56 -2.60 5.56
N VAL A 133 -14.69 -3.85 5.14
CA VAL A 133 -14.39 -5.03 5.95
C VAL A 133 -12.89 -5.29 5.92
N LEU A 134 -12.34 -5.62 7.09
CA LEU A 134 -10.99 -6.17 7.19
C LEU A 134 -10.98 -7.58 6.59
N ASN A 135 -10.21 -7.77 5.53
CA ASN A 135 -10.07 -9.04 4.85
C ASN A 135 -9.21 -9.98 5.69
N ASN A 136 -9.65 -11.24 5.75
CA ASN A 136 -8.92 -12.31 6.39
C ASN A 136 -8.14 -13.12 5.33
N TYR A 137 -6.84 -12.86 5.19
CA TYR A 137 -5.98 -13.57 4.23
C TYR A 137 -5.36 -14.82 4.86
N ASN A 138 -5.97 -15.98 4.61
CA ASN A 138 -5.54 -17.28 5.14
C ASN A 138 -4.38 -17.90 4.34
N ILE A 139 -3.28 -17.18 4.20
CA ILE A 139 -2.10 -17.56 3.39
C ILE A 139 -0.81 -17.11 4.09
N ASN A 140 0.34 -17.63 3.65
CA ASN A 140 1.63 -17.16 4.17
C ASN A 140 1.97 -15.76 3.61
N SER A 141 3.00 -15.13 4.17
CA SER A 141 3.42 -13.78 3.80
C SER A 141 3.91 -13.68 2.35
N THR A 142 4.62 -14.69 1.83
CA THR A 142 5.09 -14.72 0.44
C THR A 142 3.94 -14.74 -0.55
N ASP A 143 2.97 -15.65 -0.36
CA ASP A 143 1.79 -15.77 -1.23
C ASP A 143 0.93 -14.51 -1.17
N PHE A 144 0.82 -13.90 0.01
CA PHE A 144 0.16 -12.62 0.16
C PHE A 144 0.84 -11.52 -0.67
N MET A 145 2.18 -11.44 -0.63
CA MET A 145 2.93 -10.46 -1.42
C MET A 145 2.74 -10.67 -2.93
N HIS A 146 2.76 -11.93 -3.39
CA HIS A 146 2.44 -12.26 -4.79
C HIS A 146 1.02 -11.85 -5.18
N MET A 147 0.02 -12.22 -4.38
CA MET A 147 -1.38 -11.85 -4.62
C MET A 147 -1.57 -10.33 -4.66
N LYS A 148 -0.91 -9.59 -3.76
CA LYS A 148 -0.90 -8.13 -3.76
C LYS A 148 -0.27 -7.57 -5.04
N GLU A 149 0.87 -8.10 -5.47
CA GLU A 149 1.54 -7.63 -6.70
C GLU A 149 0.69 -7.88 -7.95
N LEU A 150 0.02 -9.03 -8.04
CA LEU A 150 -0.93 -9.32 -9.11
C LEU A 150 -2.15 -8.38 -9.08
N TYR A 151 -2.68 -8.12 -7.88
CA TYR A 151 -3.77 -7.15 -7.72
C TYR A 151 -3.34 -5.75 -8.16
N ASP A 152 -2.19 -5.27 -7.70
CA ASP A 152 -1.63 -3.96 -8.06
C ASP A 152 -1.45 -3.85 -9.58
N TYR A 153 -0.87 -4.87 -10.20
CA TYR A 153 -0.69 -4.95 -11.64
C TYR A 153 -2.03 -4.84 -12.39
N SER A 154 -3.06 -5.55 -11.94
CA SER A 154 -4.40 -5.46 -12.55
C SER A 154 -4.97 -4.04 -12.53
N LYS A 155 -4.58 -3.22 -11.55
CA LYS A 155 -4.98 -1.80 -11.41
C LYS A 155 -4.11 -0.86 -12.21
N HIS A 156 -3.00 -1.33 -12.75
CA HIS A 156 -2.05 -0.53 -13.53
C HIS A 156 -2.20 -0.73 -15.02
N ILE A 157 -2.98 -1.71 -15.48
CA ILE A 157 -3.16 -2.02 -16.92
C ILE A 157 -3.52 -0.78 -17.73
N SER A 158 -4.53 0.00 -17.31
CA SER A 158 -4.92 1.21 -18.04
C SER A 158 -3.83 2.29 -18.05
N ALA A 159 -3.05 2.41 -16.97
CA ALA A 159 -1.92 3.33 -16.91
C ALA A 159 -0.79 2.91 -17.85
N ILE A 160 -0.51 1.59 -17.93
CA ILE A 160 0.46 0.99 -18.84
C ILE A 160 0.03 1.19 -20.29
N GLU A 161 -1.25 0.93 -20.61
CA GLU A 161 -1.80 1.11 -21.97
C GLU A 161 -1.75 2.58 -22.41
N ASN A 162 -2.15 3.50 -21.53
CA ASN A 162 -2.08 4.93 -21.80
C ASN A 162 -0.63 5.37 -22.05
N ASN A 163 0.27 5.00 -21.15
CA ASN A 163 1.69 5.35 -21.27
C ASN A 163 2.31 4.79 -22.57
N LYS A 164 1.95 3.56 -22.97
CA LYS A 164 2.35 2.95 -24.25
C LYS A 164 1.88 3.76 -25.46
N ASN A 165 0.68 4.34 -25.40
CA ASN A 165 0.10 5.11 -26.50
C ASN A 165 0.59 6.57 -26.53
N THR A 166 0.94 7.14 -25.38
CA THR A 166 1.34 8.55 -25.24
C THR A 166 2.83 8.77 -25.46
N HIS A 167 3.68 7.78 -25.21
CA HIS A 167 5.13 7.91 -25.33
C HIS A 167 5.71 6.86 -26.28
N GLU A 168 6.06 7.28 -27.49
CA GLU A 168 6.77 6.44 -28.48
C GLU A 168 8.23 6.17 -28.10
N ASP A 169 8.77 6.93 -27.14
CA ASP A 169 10.14 6.85 -26.66
C ASP A 169 10.48 5.46 -26.11
N GLU A 170 11.57 4.88 -26.63
CA GLU A 170 12.10 3.57 -26.22
C GLU A 170 12.35 3.49 -24.70
N GLN A 171 12.65 4.63 -24.09
CA GLN A 171 12.94 4.73 -22.66
C GLN A 171 11.67 4.65 -21.79
N CYS A 172 10.55 5.17 -22.28
CA CYS A 172 9.25 5.01 -21.63
C CYS A 172 8.81 3.54 -21.69
N ARG A 173 9.02 2.90 -22.84
CA ARG A 173 8.82 1.45 -23.00
C ARG A 173 9.61 0.62 -21.99
N LYS A 174 10.84 1.00 -21.68
CA LYS A 174 11.66 0.27 -20.68
C LYS A 174 11.05 0.29 -19.28
N GLN A 175 10.33 1.35 -18.90
CA GLN A 175 9.75 1.47 -17.55
C GLN A 175 8.61 0.48 -17.33
N TYR A 176 7.58 0.51 -18.18
CA TYR A 176 6.46 -0.44 -18.03
C TYR A 176 6.88 -1.86 -18.40
N CYS A 177 7.79 -2.08 -19.36
CA CYS A 177 8.31 -3.43 -19.66
C CYS A 177 9.07 -4.04 -18.48
N SER A 178 9.83 -3.24 -17.73
CA SER A 178 10.49 -3.72 -16.50
C SER A 178 9.47 -4.08 -15.42
N TYR A 179 8.39 -3.30 -15.32
CA TYR A 179 7.31 -3.55 -14.37
C TYR A 179 6.53 -4.83 -14.72
N ILE A 180 6.16 -5.02 -15.99
CA ILE A 180 5.49 -6.24 -16.49
C ILE A 180 6.38 -7.47 -16.23
N LYS A 181 7.66 -7.42 -16.59
CA LYS A 181 8.60 -8.54 -16.34
C LYS A 181 8.67 -8.94 -14.87
N LYS A 182 8.65 -7.97 -13.95
CA LYS A 182 8.63 -8.26 -12.52
C LYS A 182 7.40 -9.10 -12.15
N VAL A 183 6.24 -8.77 -12.71
CA VAL A 183 4.98 -9.48 -12.47
C VAL A 183 4.94 -10.84 -13.18
N ASP A 184 5.50 -10.94 -14.38
CA ASP A 184 5.59 -12.22 -15.12
C ASP A 184 6.35 -13.29 -14.31
N HIS A 185 7.40 -12.91 -13.58
CA HIS A 185 8.15 -13.81 -12.69
C HIS A 185 7.35 -14.36 -11.49
N ILE A 186 6.15 -13.83 -11.24
CA ILE A 186 5.25 -14.31 -10.18
C ILE A 186 4.29 -15.37 -10.73
N ILE A 187 3.99 -15.32 -12.03
CA ILE A 187 2.98 -16.15 -12.70
C ILE A 187 3.58 -17.43 -13.31
N LEU A 188 4.89 -17.44 -13.57
CA LEU A 188 5.65 -18.54 -14.20
C LEU A 188 6.57 -19.25 -13.20
#